data_AF-A0A0J9IBK2-F1
#
_entry.id   AF-A0A0J9IBK2-F1
#
_cell.length_a   1.000
_cell.length_b   1.000
_cell.length_c   1.000
_cell.angle_alpha   90.00
_cell.angle_beta   90.00
_cell.angle_gamma   90.00
#
_symmetry.space_group_name_H-M   'P 1'
#
loop_
_entity.id
_entity.type
_entity.pdbx_description
1 polymer ?
#
loop_
_entity_poly.entity_id
_entity_poly.type
_entity_poly.pdbx_seq_one_letter_code
_entity_poly.pdbx_strand_id
1 'polypeptide(L)'
;MLNAGVEVNEALVQYQTAREKADYYDKQVASLQTAAKSTSLLMKHGNTTYLEVLTAQQTLLNAQLSQVANRFTEIQGVITLYQALGGDRM
;
A
#
# COMPACT_ATOMS: atom_id res chain seq x y z
N MET A 1 19.49 -16.58 21.87
CA MET A 1 19.14 -15.19 22.21
C MET A 1 19.54 -14.18 21.13
N LEU A 2 20.66 -14.37 20.40
CA LEU A 2 21.01 -13.51 19.26
C LEU A 2 19.97 -13.53 18.12
N ASN A 3 19.39 -14.69 17.78
CA ASN A 3 18.37 -14.77 16.71
C ASN A 3 17.08 -14.00 17.02
N ALA A 4 16.58 -14.08 18.26
CA ALA A 4 15.36 -13.37 18.64
C ALA A 4 15.52 -11.85 18.57
N GLY A 5 16.70 -11.31 18.90
CA GLY A 5 16.98 -9.88 18.76
C GLY A 5 17.04 -9.42 17.31
N VAL A 6 17.53 -10.27 16.40
CA VAL A 6 17.56 -9.98 14.95
C VAL A 6 16.14 -10.01 14.38
N GLU A 7 15.34 -11.02 14.70
CA GLU A 7 13.94 -11.14 14.24
C GLU A 7 13.07 -9.95 14.69
N VAL A 8 13.22 -9.49 15.94
CA VAL A 8 12.53 -8.28 16.43
C VAL A 8 12.94 -7.04 15.64
N ASN A 9 14.24 -6.87 15.40
CA ASN A 9 14.76 -5.71 14.68
C ASN A 9 14.29 -5.70 13.22
N GLU A 10 14.30 -6.86 12.55
CA GLU A 10 13.80 -7.00 11.18
C GLU A 10 12.30 -6.67 11.10
N ALA A 11 11.48 -7.22 12.01
CA ALA A 11 10.05 -6.94 12.07
C ALA A 11 9.76 -5.45 12.36
N LEU A 12 10.57 -4.82 13.23
CA LEU A 12 10.46 -3.40 13.54
C LEU A 12 10.76 -2.53 12.32
N VAL A 13 11.86 -2.82 11.62
CA VAL A 13 12.25 -2.09 10.41
C VAL A 13 11.21 -2.29 9.31
N GLN A 14 10.69 -3.51 9.13
CA GLN A 14 9.63 -3.81 8.16
C GLN A 14 8.36 -3.00 8.46
N TYR A 15 7.91 -2.99 9.72
CA TYR A 15 6.75 -2.22 10.14
C TYR A 15 6.93 -0.71 9.92
N GLN A 16 8.06 -0.15 10.37
CA GLN A 16 8.36 1.27 10.22
C GLN A 16 8.40 1.68 8.75
N THR A 17 9.11 0.90 7.92
CA THR A 17 9.19 1.15 6.47
C THR A 17 7.82 1.07 5.81
N ALA A 18 6.99 0.09 6.17
CA ALA A 18 5.64 -0.03 5.62
C ALA A 18 4.77 1.16 6.03
N ARG A 19 4.89 1.61 7.29
CA ARG A 19 4.15 2.77 7.80
C ARG A 19 4.58 4.08 7.12
N GLU A 20 5.87 4.29 6.89
CA GLU A 20 6.37 5.44 6.13
C GLU A 20 5.88 5.42 4.67
N LYS A 21 5.82 4.24 4.05
CA LYS A 21 5.31 4.07 2.68
C LYS A 21 3.80 4.32 2.56
N ALA A 22 3.03 4.15 3.63
CA ALA A 22 1.58 4.30 3.62
C ALA A 22 1.15 5.69 3.11
N ASP A 23 1.77 6.76 3.61
CA ASP A 23 1.47 8.14 3.20
C ASP A 23 1.74 8.38 1.70
N TYR A 24 2.75 7.72 1.13
CA TYR A 24 3.04 7.81 -0.30
C TYR A 24 1.99 7.08 -1.14
N TYR A 25 1.56 5.89 -0.71
CA TYR A 25 0.49 5.16 -1.38
C TYR A 25 -0.84 5.92 -1.33
N ASP A 26 -1.17 6.54 -0.19
CA ASP A 26 -2.37 7.36 -0.03
C ASP A 26 -2.38 8.53 -1.03
N LYS A 27 -1.27 9.26 -1.12
CA LYS A 27 -1.11 10.35 -2.10
C LYS A 27 -1.18 9.87 -3.54
N GLN A 28 -0.56 8.71 -3.83
CA GLN A 28 -0.58 8.12 -5.17
C GLN A 28 -1.99 7.72 -5.59
N VAL A 29 -2.73 7.03 -4.71
CA VAL A 29 -4.12 6.62 -4.96
C VAL A 29 -5.02 7.84 -5.14
N ALA A 30 -4.90 8.86 -4.29
CA ALA A 30 -5.69 10.09 -4.42
C ALA A 30 -5.44 10.83 -5.75
N SER A 31 -4.18 10.91 -6.17
CA SER A 31 -3.80 11.51 -7.45
C SER A 31 -4.38 10.72 -8.63
N LEU A 32 -4.22 9.39 -8.63
CA LEU A 32 -4.73 8.52 -9.70
C LEU A 32 -6.25 8.46 -9.74
N GLN A 33 -6.93 8.58 -8.60
CA GLN A 33 -8.38 8.66 -8.54
C GLN A 33 -8.89 9.96 -9.15
N THR A 34 -8.19 11.07 -8.92
CA THR A 34 -8.46 12.35 -9.58
C THR A 34 -8.22 12.24 -11.08
N ALA A 35 -7.11 11.62 -11.51
CA ALA A 35 -6.81 11.40 -12.92
C ALA A 35 -7.89 10.55 -13.61
N ALA A 36 -8.25 9.39 -13.05
CA ALA A 36 -9.29 8.52 -13.61
C ALA A 36 -10.65 9.22 -13.71
N LYS A 37 -11.01 10.04 -12.72
CA LYS A 37 -12.24 10.85 -12.76
C LYS A 37 -12.18 11.90 -13.88
N SER A 38 -11.07 12.62 -14.01
CA SER A 38 -10.87 13.61 -15.07
C SER A 38 -10.91 12.99 -16.46
N THR A 39 -10.23 11.86 -16.68
CA THR A 39 -10.26 11.12 -17.95
C THR A 39 -11.68 10.65 -18.29
N SER A 40 -12.45 10.19 -17.30
CA SER A 40 -13.85 9.81 -17.51
C SER A 40 -14.74 10.99 -17.91
N LEU A 41 -14.52 12.18 -17.33
CA LEU A 41 -15.24 13.40 -17.70
C LEU A 41 -14.85 13.89 -19.10
N LEU A 42 -13.55 13.84 -19.45
CA LEU A 42 -13.08 14.18 -20.79
C LEU A 42 -13.61 13.23 -21.86
N MET A 43 -13.83 11.95 -21.54
CA MET A 43 -14.49 11.03 -22.47
C MET A 43 -15.97 11.40 -22.68
N LYS A 44 -16.66 11.85 -21.63
CA LYS A 44 -18.08 12.24 -21.72
C LYS A 44 -18.31 13.57 -22.45
N HIS A 45 -17.35 14.49 -22.37
CA HIS A 45 -17.53 15.89 -22.78
C HIS A 45 -16.45 16.41 -23.74
N GLY A 46 -15.49 15.57 -24.15
CA GLY A 46 -14.33 15.96 -24.95
C GLY A 46 -13.80 14.82 -25.83
N ASN A 47 -12.50 14.87 -26.15
CA ASN A 47 -11.89 14.03 -27.19
C ASN A 47 -11.12 12.81 -26.66
N THR A 48 -11.38 12.38 -25.42
CA THR A 48 -10.71 11.22 -24.82
C THR A 48 -11.43 9.92 -25.16
N THR A 49 -10.66 8.86 -25.36
CA THR A 49 -11.15 7.53 -25.76
C THR A 49 -11.46 6.64 -24.55
N TYR A 50 -12.27 5.60 -24.79
CA TYR A 50 -12.53 4.57 -23.78
C TYR A 50 -11.24 3.85 -23.33
N LEU A 51 -10.28 3.65 -24.24
CA LEU A 51 -9.01 3.00 -23.93
C LEU A 51 -8.20 3.82 -22.90
N GLU A 52 -8.21 5.15 -23.00
CA GLU A 52 -7.55 6.02 -22.03
C GLU A 52 -8.22 5.96 -20.65
N VAL A 53 -9.56 5.91 -20.60
CA VAL A 53 -10.30 5.69 -19.34
C VAL A 53 -9.94 4.35 -18.72
N LEU A 54 -9.93 3.28 -19.52
CA LEU A 54 -9.58 1.94 -19.06
C LEU A 54 -8.15 1.90 -18.53
N THR A 55 -7.22 2.56 -19.21
CA THR A 55 -5.81 2.65 -18.80
C THR A 55 -5.69 3.38 -17.47
N ALA A 56 -6.35 4.53 -17.30
CA ALA A 56 -6.34 5.29 -16.04
C ALA A 56 -6.94 4.48 -14.87
N GLN A 57 -8.01 3.72 -15.11
CA GLN A 57 -8.61 2.82 -14.12
C GLN A 57 -7.67 1.67 -13.76
N GLN A 58 -6.99 1.06 -14.74
CA GLN A 58 -6.03 0.00 -14.49
C GLN A 58 -4.83 0.49 -13.66
N THR A 59 -4.32 1.69 -13.97
CA THR A 59 -3.24 2.31 -13.17
C THR A 59 -3.69 2.58 -11.73
N LEU A 60 -4.91 3.11 -11.53
CA LEU A 60 -5.49 3.32 -10.20
C LEU A 60 -5.62 1.99 -9.43
N LEU A 61 -6.13 0.94 -10.07
CA LEU A 61 -6.30 -0.37 -9.45
C LEU A 61 -4.95 -0.94 -8.99
N ASN A 62 -3.91 -0.86 -9.82
CA ASN A 62 -2.57 -1.34 -9.44
C ASN A 62 -1.97 -0.57 -8.25
N ALA A 63 -2.22 0.74 -8.17
CA ALA A 63 -1.80 1.54 -7.01
C ALA A 63 -2.55 1.14 -5.74
N GLN A 64 -3.86 0.89 -5.82
CA GLN A 64 -4.67 0.40 -4.70
C GLN A 64 -4.22 -0.98 -4.23
N LEU A 65 -3.92 -1.90 -5.15
CA LEU A 65 -3.36 -3.22 -4.81
C LEU A 65 -2.01 -3.09 -4.09
N SER A 66 -1.15 -2.17 -4.53
CA SER A 66 0.14 -1.90 -3.88
C SER A 66 -0.04 -1.32 -2.47
N GLN A 67 -0.99 -0.41 -2.28
CA GLN A 67 -1.37 0.13 -0.96
C GLN A 67 -1.83 -0.99 -0.02
N VAL A 68 -2.69 -1.89 -0.50
CA VAL A 68 -3.18 -3.04 0.29
C VAL A 68 -2.04 -3.99 0.64
N ALA A 69 -1.14 -4.29 -0.29
CA ALA A 69 0.04 -5.14 -0.02
C ALA A 69 0.96 -4.51 1.03
N ASN A 70 1.15 -3.18 0.99
CA ASN A 70 1.89 -2.45 2.01
C ASN A 70 1.20 -2.52 3.37
N ARG A 71 -0.13 -2.38 3.41
CA ARG A 71 -0.91 -2.52 4.65
C ARG A 71 -0.82 -3.93 5.24
N PHE A 72 -0.83 -4.95 4.39
CA PHE A 72 -0.60 -6.33 4.81
C PHE A 72 0.79 -6.49 5.43
N THR A 73 1.81 -5.90 4.82
CA THR A 73 3.19 -5.90 5.33
C THR A 73 3.30 -5.23 6.71
N GLU A 74 2.62 -4.11 6.89
CA GLU A 74 2.53 -3.42 8.18
C GLU A 74 1.93 -4.33 9.26
N ILE A 75 0.81 -4.99 8.98
CA ILE A 75 0.12 -5.89 9.91
C ILE A 75 0.99 -7.10 10.26
N GLN A 76 1.66 -7.71 9.28
CA GLN A 76 2.58 -8.81 9.51
C GLN A 76 3.73 -8.40 10.44
N GLY A 77 4.33 -7.22 10.23
CA GLY A 77 5.35 -6.69 11.11
C GLY A 77 4.88 -6.55 12.57
N VAL A 78 3.65 -6.07 12.78
CA VAL A 78 3.04 -5.98 14.12
C VAL A 78 2.84 -7.36 14.77
N ILE A 79 2.35 -8.35 14.00
CA ILE A 79 2.16 -9.71 14.50
C ILE A 79 3.49 -10.34 14.90
N THR A 80 4.52 -10.22 14.06
CA THR A 80 5.86 -10.76 14.34
C THR A 80 6.48 -10.10 15.58
N LEU A 81 6.33 -8.78 15.73
CA LEU A 81 6.76 -8.07 16.93
C LEU A 81 6.06 -8.58 18.19
N TYR A 82 4.74 -8.81 18.12
CA TYR A 82 3.97 -9.36 19.23
C TYR A 82 4.43 -10.77 19.64
N GLN A 83 4.64 -11.65 18.67
CA GLN A 83 5.14 -13.01 18.90
C GLN A 83 6.53 -12.99 19.56
N ALA A 84 7.45 -12.20 19.00
CA ALA A 84 8.84 -12.14 19.44
C ALA A 84 9.03 -11.49 20.84
N LEU A 85 8.08 -10.65 21.28
CA LEU A 85 8.09 -10.02 22.61
C LEU A 85 7.54 -10.91 23.75
N GLY A 86 7.10 -12.14 23.44
CA GLY A 86 6.68 -13.11 24.47
C GLY A 86 5.26 -13.66 24.31
N GLY A 87 4.62 -13.46 23.15
CA GLY A 87 3.34 -14.10 22.82
C GLY A 87 3.39 -15.64 22.83
N ASP A 88 4.58 -16.24 22.68
CA ASP A 88 4.80 -17.70 22.73
C ASP A 88 4.79 -18.31 24.16
N ARG A 89 4.67 -17.50 25.22
CA ARG A 89 4.70 -17.97 26.63
C ARG A 89 3.35 -17.93 27.35
N MET A 90 2.23 -17.83 26.63
CA MET A 90 0.87 -17.94 27.19
C MET A 90 0.07 -19.02 26.48
#